data_AF-A0A1W9ZVD7-F1
#
_entry.id   AF-A0A1W9ZVD7-F1
#
_cell.length_a   1.000
_cell.length_b   1.000
_cell.length_c   1.000
_cell.angle_alpha   90.00
_cell.angle_beta   90.00
_cell.angle_gamma   90.00
#
_symmetry.space_group_name_H-M   'P 1'
#
loop_
_entity.id
_entity.type
_entity.pdbx_description
1 polymer ?
#
loop_
_entity_poly.entity_id
_entity_poly.type
_entity_poly.pdbx_seq_one_letter_code
_entity_poly.pdbx_strand_id
1 'polypeptide(L)'
;MAACGAMKLRFSVGALLAVAVLAVAGCTQVIDGRARVAMPRPGTPVQWLPCSAGSGDNVNIPAGAECGRLSVPVDYSKPDGDVLQIAMIRFPATGQKIGSLVINPGGPGESGVESAVSLVPSLPQSVRERFDLVGFDPRGVNLSNPALWCNSDEDNDRLRADPTVDYTPEGVAHLETETKAFVQRCVDKMGIDFLANIGTNNVAKDLDAIRATLGDDKLTYLGYSYGTRIGSEYAEQFPQRVRAMILDGAVDPNADPFEADIRQAAAFQKAFDDYAADCAKSSDCPLGTDPAKATEVYKSLVYPLVQNPAKTKDPRGLGYSDAIVGTILPLYSPNLWRHLTDALTGIKNGNGDLMLALADLYMGRDAKGHYNNSTDSRVAVNCVDEPAITDRAKVVEQDRRLREVAPFMSYGDFTGHAPLGTCAFWPVKPTSTPHKISVAGLPPVLVVSTTNDPATPYQAGVDLAQQLGGGLLTFDGTQHTVVFQGNKCVDDIAATYLVDVKLPPPDSRC
;
A
#
# COMPACT_ATOMS: atom_id res chain seq x y z
N MET A 1 -27.74 -27.71 -30.00
CA MET A 1 -28.91 -27.74 -30.89
C MET A 1 -30.10 -27.16 -30.15
N ALA A 2 -30.84 -26.27 -30.84
CA ALA A 2 -32.23 -25.84 -30.67
C ALA A 2 -33.10 -26.64 -29.67
N ALA A 3 -34.17 -26.13 -29.05
CA ALA A 3 -34.85 -24.84 -28.95
C ALA A 3 -36.16 -25.12 -28.16
N CYS A 4 -36.78 -24.06 -27.64
CA CYS A 4 -38.22 -23.95 -27.29
C CYS A 4 -38.75 -24.85 -26.15
N GLY A 5 -39.71 -24.43 -25.33
CA GLY A 5 -40.56 -23.26 -25.37
C GLY A 5 -41.40 -23.20 -24.09
N ALA A 6 -41.98 -22.03 -23.83
CA ALA A 6 -42.77 -21.73 -22.65
C ALA A 6 -44.18 -22.33 -22.70
N MET A 7 -44.76 -22.60 -21.53
CA MET A 7 -46.22 -22.55 -21.35
C MET A 7 -46.57 -22.13 -19.92
N LYS A 8 -47.40 -21.08 -19.80
CA LYS A 8 -48.00 -20.57 -18.55
C LYS A 8 -49.49 -20.98 -18.47
N LEU A 9 -50.03 -20.79 -17.25
CA LEU A 9 -51.44 -20.83 -16.77
C LEU A 9 -51.93 -22.22 -16.31
N ARG A 10 -52.71 -22.42 -15.22
CA ARG A 10 -53.43 -21.56 -14.26
C ARG A 10 -53.81 -22.41 -13.02
N PHE A 11 -54.04 -21.77 -11.88
CA PHE A 11 -54.61 -22.28 -10.60
C PHE A 11 -55.89 -23.13 -10.80
N SER A 12 -56.35 -24.07 -9.96
CA SER A 12 -56.37 -24.16 -8.48
C SER A 12 -56.79 -25.58 -8.03
N VAL A 13 -56.72 -25.81 -6.71
CA VAL A 13 -57.35 -26.86 -5.88
C VAL A 13 -56.48 -28.07 -5.49
N GLY A 14 -55.91 -27.97 -4.29
CA GLY A 14 -56.12 -28.96 -3.24
C GLY A 14 -55.13 -30.13 -3.16
N ALA A 15 -54.06 -29.96 -2.39
CA ALA A 15 -53.49 -31.04 -1.59
C ALA A 15 -52.59 -30.47 -0.48
N LEU A 16 -52.86 -30.89 0.77
CA LEU A 16 -51.99 -30.68 1.91
C LEU A 16 -50.58 -31.22 1.61
N LEU A 17 -49.55 -30.41 1.85
CA LEU A 17 -48.18 -30.87 2.00
C LEU A 17 -47.57 -30.19 3.22
N ALA A 18 -47.32 -31.00 4.24
CA ALA A 18 -46.56 -30.63 5.42
C ALA A 18 -45.17 -30.14 4.99
N VAL A 19 -44.89 -28.86 5.21
CA VAL A 19 -43.53 -28.32 5.08
C VAL A 19 -42.77 -28.71 6.34
N ALA A 20 -41.87 -29.68 6.20
CA ALA A 20 -40.82 -29.91 7.17
C ALA A 20 -39.90 -28.68 7.17
N VAL A 21 -39.96 -27.90 8.25
CA VAL A 21 -39.01 -26.81 8.51
C VAL A 21 -37.67 -27.45 8.87
N LEU A 22 -36.77 -27.55 7.89
CA LEU A 22 -35.34 -27.75 8.15
C LEU A 22 -34.81 -26.45 8.75
N ALA A 23 -34.71 -26.41 10.08
CA ALA A 23 -34.03 -25.35 10.81
C ALA A 23 -32.53 -25.41 10.50
N VAL A 24 -32.09 -24.67 9.48
CA VAL A 24 -30.68 -24.31 9.35
C VAL A 24 -30.41 -23.29 10.45
N ALA A 25 -29.71 -23.71 11.50
CA ALA A 25 -29.28 -22.86 12.60
C ALA A 25 -28.18 -21.89 12.14
N GLY A 26 -28.54 -20.91 11.30
CA GLY A 26 -27.78 -19.69 11.13
C GLY A 26 -28.30 -18.65 12.12
N CYS A 27 -27.43 -18.11 12.98
CA CYS A 27 -27.80 -17.07 13.95
C CYS A 27 -28.22 -15.78 13.22
N THR A 28 -29.50 -15.66 12.87
CA THR A 28 -30.09 -14.40 12.41
C THR A 28 -30.50 -13.56 13.62
N GLN A 29 -29.95 -12.36 13.75
CA GLN A 29 -30.46 -11.31 14.65
C GLN A 29 -31.29 -10.34 13.79
N VAL A 30 -32.47 -9.95 14.28
CA VAL A 30 -33.31 -8.92 13.65
C VAL A 30 -33.09 -7.62 14.41
N ILE A 31 -32.44 -6.65 13.76
CA ILE A 31 -32.38 -5.27 14.21
C ILE A 31 -33.05 -4.43 13.11
N ASP A 32 -34.04 -3.61 13.47
CA ASP A 32 -34.83 -2.77 12.56
C ASP A 32 -35.53 -3.50 11.39
N GLY A 33 -36.02 -4.72 11.63
CA GLY A 33 -36.83 -5.45 10.64
C GLY A 33 -36.08 -5.94 9.40
N ARG A 34 -34.74 -5.86 9.39
CA ARG A 34 -33.89 -6.43 8.34
C ARG A 34 -33.11 -7.61 8.91
N ALA A 35 -33.22 -8.78 8.27
CA ALA A 35 -32.35 -9.91 8.57
C ALA A 35 -30.93 -9.54 8.15
N ARG A 36 -30.04 -9.34 9.12
CA ARG A 36 -28.60 -9.27 8.87
C ARG A 36 -28.00 -10.64 9.19
N VAL A 37 -27.17 -11.16 8.29
CA VAL A 37 -26.29 -12.29 8.62
C VAL A 37 -25.38 -11.78 9.73
N ALA A 38 -25.46 -12.38 10.92
CA ALA A 38 -24.56 -12.02 12.00
C ALA A 38 -23.13 -12.35 11.57
N MET A 39 -22.25 -11.35 11.54
CA MET A 39 -20.82 -11.61 11.35
C MET A 39 -20.34 -12.51 12.50
N PRO A 40 -19.48 -13.51 12.20
CA PRO A 40 -18.81 -14.28 13.25
C PRO A 40 -18.15 -13.33 14.25
N ARG A 41 -18.30 -13.59 15.55
CA ARG A 41 -17.67 -12.76 16.58
C ARG A 41 -16.16 -13.02 16.66
N PRO A 42 -15.36 -12.07 17.15
CA PRO A 42 -13.95 -12.32 17.49
C PRO A 42 -13.80 -13.58 18.34
N GLY A 43 -12.77 -14.38 18.04
CA GLY A 43 -12.54 -15.69 18.65
C GLY A 43 -13.24 -16.87 17.95
N THR A 44 -14.08 -16.62 16.94
CA THR A 44 -14.57 -17.70 16.07
C THR A 44 -13.41 -18.26 15.23
N PRO A 45 -13.19 -19.59 15.18
CA PRO A 45 -12.14 -20.18 14.36
C PRO A 45 -12.29 -19.84 12.88
N VAL A 46 -11.17 -19.53 12.21
CA VAL A 46 -11.16 -19.28 10.78
C VAL A 46 -11.41 -20.57 10.01
N GLN A 47 -12.40 -20.52 9.11
CA GLN A 47 -12.65 -21.57 8.16
C GLN A 47 -11.83 -21.30 6.90
N TRP A 48 -10.83 -22.16 6.66
CA TRP A 48 -10.02 -22.13 5.45
C TRP A 48 -10.75 -22.89 4.34
N LEU A 49 -10.95 -22.22 3.21
CA LEU A 49 -11.59 -22.79 2.03
C LEU A 49 -10.68 -22.59 0.82
N PRO A 50 -10.78 -23.43 -0.23
CA PRO A 50 -10.12 -23.13 -1.50
C PRO A 50 -10.47 -21.72 -1.96
N CYS A 51 -9.48 -20.94 -2.36
CA CYS A 51 -9.74 -19.59 -2.88
C CYS A 51 -10.56 -19.70 -4.18
N SER A 52 -11.76 -19.12 -4.19
CA SER A 52 -12.50 -18.87 -5.42
C SER A 52 -11.98 -17.59 -6.03
N ALA A 53 -11.60 -17.59 -7.32
CA ALA A 53 -11.40 -16.34 -8.05
C ALA A 53 -12.70 -15.54 -7.99
N GLY A 54 -12.66 -14.37 -7.34
CA GLY A 54 -13.80 -13.48 -7.29
C GLY A 54 -14.19 -13.06 -8.70
N SER A 55 -15.49 -12.88 -8.94
CA SER A 55 -16.01 -12.32 -10.19
C SER A 55 -15.67 -10.83 -10.27
N GLY A 56 -14.42 -10.49 -10.61
CA GLY A 56 -13.97 -9.09 -10.66
C GLY A 56 -12.59 -8.92 -11.25
N ASP A 57 -11.60 -9.67 -10.76
CA ASP A 57 -10.19 -9.32 -10.95
C ASP A 57 -9.38 -10.43 -11.62
N ASN A 58 -8.47 -10.03 -12.51
CA ASN A 58 -7.56 -10.89 -13.28
C ASN A 58 -6.44 -11.53 -12.42
N VAL A 59 -6.63 -11.69 -11.11
CA VAL A 59 -5.62 -12.28 -10.22
C VAL A 59 -5.66 -13.80 -10.40
N ASN A 60 -4.67 -14.33 -11.11
CA ASN A 60 -4.49 -15.76 -11.25
C ASN A 60 -3.94 -16.34 -9.94
N ILE A 61 -4.83 -16.77 -9.04
CA ILE A 61 -4.45 -17.37 -7.76
C ILE A 61 -3.84 -18.76 -8.02
N PRO A 62 -2.59 -19.01 -7.60
CA PRO A 62 -1.95 -20.31 -7.75
C PRO A 62 -2.74 -21.42 -7.07
N ALA A 63 -2.71 -22.62 -7.66
CA ALA A 63 -3.39 -23.79 -7.10
C ALA A 63 -2.91 -24.11 -5.68
N GLY A 64 -3.82 -24.60 -4.84
CA GLY A 64 -3.53 -24.95 -3.45
C GLY A 64 -3.58 -23.79 -2.47
N ALA A 65 -3.95 -22.59 -2.90
CA ALA A 65 -4.23 -21.46 -2.02
C ALA A 65 -5.52 -21.68 -1.20
N GLU A 66 -5.46 -21.30 0.06
CA GLU A 66 -6.60 -21.31 0.98
C GLU A 66 -6.93 -19.89 1.43
N CYS A 67 -8.19 -19.53 1.40
CA CYS A 67 -8.69 -18.22 1.78
C CYS A 67 -9.53 -18.33 3.05
N GLY A 68 -9.43 -17.31 3.91
CA GLY A 68 -10.14 -17.26 5.18
C GLY A 68 -10.43 -15.82 5.60
N ARG A 69 -11.36 -15.66 6.54
CA ARG A 69 -11.69 -14.37 7.15
C ARG A 69 -11.62 -14.46 8.66
N LEU A 70 -10.85 -13.56 9.28
CA LEU A 70 -10.72 -13.44 10.73
C LEU A 70 -11.54 -12.26 11.24
N SER A 71 -12.43 -12.50 12.18
CA SER A 71 -13.17 -11.43 12.85
C SER A 71 -12.37 -10.80 13.99
N VAL A 72 -12.27 -9.47 14.00
CA VAL A 72 -11.62 -8.66 15.05
C VAL A 72 -12.53 -7.48 15.42
N PRO A 73 -12.45 -6.94 16.65
CA PRO A 73 -13.21 -5.75 16.99
C PRO A 73 -12.69 -4.54 16.20
N VAL A 74 -13.59 -3.65 15.80
CA VAL A 74 -13.22 -2.34 15.24
C VAL A 74 -12.42 -1.56 16.30
N ASP A 75 -12.98 -1.44 17.50
CA ASP A 75 -12.36 -0.77 18.64
C ASP A 75 -11.96 -1.81 19.71
N TYR A 76 -10.66 -2.01 19.91
CA TYR A 76 -10.14 -2.95 20.89
C TYR A 76 -10.45 -2.58 22.35
N SER A 77 -10.85 -1.34 22.64
CA SER A 77 -11.38 -0.94 23.96
C SER A 77 -12.84 -1.37 24.17
N LYS A 78 -13.54 -1.76 23.10
CA LYS A 78 -14.91 -2.25 23.08
C LYS A 78 -14.97 -3.62 22.37
N PRO A 79 -14.40 -4.69 22.96
CA PRO A 79 -14.25 -5.98 22.28
C PRO A 79 -15.58 -6.66 21.88
N ASP A 80 -16.68 -6.30 22.53
CA ASP A 80 -18.04 -6.78 22.23
C ASP A 80 -18.83 -5.83 21.30
N GLY A 81 -18.18 -4.79 20.77
CA GLY A 81 -18.75 -3.77 19.88
C GLY A 81 -18.79 -4.20 18.41
N ASP A 82 -18.65 -3.22 17.51
CA ASP A 82 -18.60 -3.47 16.08
C ASP A 82 -17.42 -4.36 15.69
N VAL A 83 -17.63 -5.21 14.69
CA VAL A 83 -16.69 -6.22 14.23
C VAL A 83 -16.34 -5.97 12.77
N LEU A 84 -15.07 -6.14 12.43
CA LEU A 84 -14.61 -6.20 11.05
C LEU A 84 -13.98 -7.58 10.75
N GLN A 85 -13.90 -7.93 9.48
CA GLN A 85 -13.31 -9.17 9.01
C GLN A 85 -12.06 -8.91 8.19
N ILE A 86 -10.92 -9.37 8.69
CA ILE A 86 -9.63 -9.38 8.00
C ILE A 86 -9.61 -10.52 6.97
N ALA A 87 -9.42 -10.19 5.70
CA ALA A 87 -9.25 -11.17 4.64
C ALA A 87 -7.81 -11.70 4.63
N MET A 88 -7.66 -13.00 4.45
CA MET A 88 -6.36 -13.68 4.42
C MET A 88 -6.30 -14.72 3.31
N ILE A 89 -5.09 -14.89 2.78
CA ILE A 89 -4.72 -15.98 1.88
C ILE A 89 -3.54 -16.74 2.46
N ARG A 90 -3.54 -18.07 2.32
CA ARG A 90 -2.50 -18.98 2.78
C ARG A 90 -2.07 -19.91 1.66
N PHE A 91 -0.76 -20.02 1.46
CA PHE A 91 -0.15 -21.04 0.60
C PHE A 91 0.61 -22.04 1.50
N PRO A 92 0.06 -23.24 1.75
CA PRO A 92 0.67 -24.22 2.63
C PRO A 92 2.13 -24.51 2.28
N ALA A 93 2.95 -24.78 3.30
CA ALA A 93 4.33 -25.21 3.13
C ALA A 93 4.40 -26.51 2.31
N THR A 94 5.43 -26.65 1.48
CA THR A 94 5.62 -27.84 0.65
C THR A 94 6.40 -28.96 1.34
N GLY A 95 6.95 -28.70 2.52
CA GLY A 95 7.81 -29.63 3.28
C GLY A 95 7.53 -29.60 4.78
N GLN A 96 8.58 -29.71 5.60
CA GLN A 96 8.45 -29.70 7.06
C GLN A 96 8.25 -28.27 7.59
N LYS A 97 6.98 -27.92 7.82
CA LYS A 97 6.53 -26.64 8.36
C LYS A 97 7.19 -26.30 9.71
N ILE A 98 7.79 -25.11 9.78
CA ILE A 98 8.19 -24.40 11.01
C ILE A 98 7.01 -23.59 11.55
N GLY A 99 6.31 -22.85 10.68
CA GLY A 99 5.23 -21.94 11.02
C GLY A 99 4.72 -21.21 9.79
N SER A 100 4.18 -20.01 9.96
CA SER A 100 3.72 -19.16 8.86
C SER A 100 4.64 -17.94 8.69
N LEU A 101 5.00 -17.63 7.44
CA LEU A 101 5.62 -16.37 7.06
C LEU A 101 4.49 -15.41 6.68
N VAL A 102 4.17 -14.48 7.58
CA VAL A 102 3.17 -13.44 7.34
C VAL A 102 3.83 -12.25 6.66
N ILE A 103 3.26 -11.78 5.56
CA ILE A 103 3.80 -10.64 4.81
C ILE A 103 2.88 -9.43 4.83
N ASN A 104 3.46 -8.25 4.64
CA ASN A 104 2.71 -7.03 4.30
C ASN A 104 3.51 -6.18 3.29
N PRO A 105 2.89 -5.74 2.19
CA PRO A 105 3.56 -4.97 1.13
C PRO A 105 3.79 -3.49 1.48
N GLY A 106 3.06 -2.97 2.47
CA GLY A 106 3.07 -1.56 2.82
C GLY A 106 1.96 -0.75 2.12
N GLY A 107 2.34 0.36 1.48
CA GLY A 107 1.44 1.41 1.02
C GLY A 107 1.44 2.62 1.97
N PRO A 108 0.61 2.68 3.03
CA PRO A 108 -0.49 1.75 3.39
C PRO A 108 -1.57 1.66 2.31
N GLY A 109 -2.51 0.73 2.49
CA GLY A 109 -3.65 0.53 1.60
C GLY A 109 -3.42 -0.51 0.51
N GLU A 110 -2.23 -1.11 0.43
CA GLU A 110 -1.95 -2.20 -0.50
C GLU A 110 -2.44 -3.55 0.04
N SER A 111 -2.89 -4.42 -0.86
CA SER A 111 -3.41 -5.74 -0.51
C SER A 111 -2.29 -6.73 -0.23
N GLY A 112 -2.23 -7.22 1.01
CA GLY A 112 -1.33 -8.32 1.36
C GLY A 112 -1.76 -9.64 0.72
N VAL A 113 -3.05 -9.81 0.43
CA VAL A 113 -3.55 -10.98 -0.31
C VAL A 113 -2.99 -11.02 -1.73
N GLU A 114 -3.14 -9.94 -2.50
CA GLU A 114 -2.60 -9.85 -3.87
C GLU A 114 -1.07 -9.92 -3.89
N SER A 115 -0.42 -9.34 -2.89
CA SER A 115 1.04 -9.39 -2.75
C SER A 115 1.54 -10.80 -2.49
N ALA A 116 0.84 -11.60 -1.68
CA ALA A 116 1.21 -13.00 -1.44
C ALA A 116 1.04 -13.86 -2.70
N VAL A 117 0.00 -13.60 -3.50
CA VAL A 117 -0.17 -14.23 -4.83
C VAL A 117 1.01 -13.92 -5.74
N SER A 118 1.45 -12.67 -5.76
CA SER A 118 2.56 -12.21 -6.61
C SER A 118 3.92 -12.72 -6.14
N LEU A 119 4.11 -12.85 -4.82
CA LEU A 119 5.38 -13.24 -4.19
C LEU A 119 5.62 -14.76 -4.19
N VAL A 120 4.56 -15.58 -4.09
CA VAL A 120 4.73 -17.04 -3.92
C VAL A 120 5.62 -17.70 -4.99
N PRO A 121 5.62 -17.29 -6.28
CA PRO A 121 6.48 -17.90 -7.30
C PRO A 121 7.95 -17.49 -7.19
N SER A 122 8.29 -16.36 -6.55
CA SER A 122 9.67 -15.88 -6.40
C SER A 122 10.34 -16.36 -5.10
N LEU A 123 9.57 -16.93 -4.17
CA LEU A 123 10.11 -17.41 -2.90
C LEU A 123 11.14 -18.54 -3.10
N PRO A 124 12.31 -18.47 -2.43
CA PRO A 124 13.26 -19.57 -2.41
C PRO A 124 12.62 -20.88 -1.94
N GLN A 125 13.01 -22.00 -2.55
CA GLN A 125 12.51 -23.33 -2.18
C GLN A 125 12.67 -23.61 -0.68
N SER A 126 13.80 -23.21 -0.10
CA SER A 126 14.09 -23.36 1.33
C SER A 126 13.09 -22.63 2.24
N VAL A 127 12.46 -21.56 1.76
CA VAL A 127 11.39 -20.86 2.49
C VAL A 127 10.05 -21.56 2.25
N ARG A 128 9.72 -21.92 1.00
CA ARG A 128 8.46 -22.62 0.65
C ARG A 128 8.30 -23.97 1.33
N GLU A 129 9.40 -24.69 1.57
CA GLU A 129 9.37 -25.97 2.29
C GLU A 129 9.07 -25.82 3.79
N ARG A 130 9.37 -24.65 4.37
CA ARG A 130 9.40 -24.45 5.82
C ARG A 130 8.30 -23.52 6.33
N PHE A 131 7.66 -22.73 5.47
CA PHE A 131 6.64 -21.78 5.89
C PHE A 131 5.38 -21.85 5.02
N ASP A 132 4.23 -21.81 5.69
CA ASP A 132 3.01 -21.34 5.03
C ASP A 132 3.24 -19.86 4.67
N LEU A 133 3.08 -19.47 3.40
CA LEU A 133 3.09 -18.05 3.05
C LEU A 133 1.69 -17.50 3.33
N VAL A 134 1.60 -16.43 4.12
CA VAL A 134 0.32 -15.81 4.47
C VAL A 134 0.35 -14.33 4.13
N GLY A 135 -0.60 -13.91 3.30
CA GLY A 135 -0.92 -12.50 3.06
C GLY A 135 -2.24 -12.15 3.74
N PHE A 136 -2.35 -10.91 4.24
CA PHE A 136 -3.60 -10.39 4.79
C PHE A 136 -3.85 -8.96 4.34
N ASP A 137 -5.11 -8.61 4.16
CA ASP A 137 -5.50 -7.23 3.91
C ASP A 137 -5.80 -6.55 5.25
N PRO A 138 -5.10 -5.47 5.63
CA PRO A 138 -5.37 -4.78 6.90
C PRO A 138 -6.83 -4.31 7.02
N ARG A 139 -7.23 -3.93 8.24
CA ARG A 139 -8.54 -3.29 8.49
C ARG A 139 -8.80 -2.16 7.48
N GLY A 140 -9.96 -2.23 6.81
CA GLY A 140 -10.37 -1.25 5.79
C GLY A 140 -9.64 -1.33 4.45
N VAL A 141 -8.82 -2.35 4.20
CA VAL A 141 -8.06 -2.50 2.93
C VAL A 141 -8.65 -3.62 2.08
N ASN A 142 -8.79 -3.37 0.79
CA ASN A 142 -9.17 -4.32 -0.26
C ASN A 142 -10.29 -5.31 0.15
N LEU A 143 -9.97 -6.59 0.36
CA LEU A 143 -10.96 -7.63 0.61
C LEU A 143 -11.44 -7.66 2.07
N SER A 144 -10.80 -6.93 2.98
CA SER A 144 -11.25 -6.80 4.38
C SER A 144 -12.54 -5.99 4.47
N ASN A 145 -13.43 -6.38 5.39
CA ASN A 145 -14.78 -5.83 5.46
C ASN A 145 -15.10 -5.23 6.84
N PRO A 146 -15.60 -3.99 6.94
CA PRO A 146 -15.84 -3.06 5.82
C PRO A 146 -14.52 -2.58 5.20
N ALA A 147 -14.53 -2.43 3.87
CA ALA A 147 -13.46 -1.77 3.12
C ALA A 147 -13.65 -0.26 3.20
N LEU A 148 -12.56 0.49 3.33
CA LEU A 148 -12.59 1.95 3.47
C LEU A 148 -12.78 2.60 2.10
N TRP A 149 -13.80 3.43 1.96
CA TRP A 149 -14.05 4.20 0.73
C TRP A 149 -14.40 5.65 1.05
N CYS A 150 -13.83 6.56 0.29
CA CYS A 150 -14.05 8.01 0.35
C CYS A 150 -14.46 8.53 -1.03
N ASN A 151 -13.62 8.36 -2.04
CA ASN A 151 -13.91 8.82 -3.39
C ASN A 151 -14.77 7.81 -4.16
N SER A 152 -15.43 8.30 -5.21
CA SER A 152 -15.90 7.47 -6.32
C SER A 152 -14.84 7.44 -7.43
N ASP A 153 -15.01 6.54 -8.41
CA ASP A 153 -14.15 6.52 -9.61
C ASP A 153 -14.15 7.89 -10.32
N GLU A 154 -15.31 8.55 -10.41
CA GLU A 154 -15.45 9.88 -11.02
C GLU A 154 -14.76 10.98 -10.21
N ASP A 155 -14.81 10.92 -8.87
CA ASP A 155 -14.07 11.86 -8.01
C ASP A 155 -12.56 11.75 -8.27
N ASN A 156 -12.02 10.53 -8.34
CA ASN A 156 -10.61 10.30 -8.59
C ASN A 156 -10.20 10.78 -10.00
N ASP A 157 -10.97 10.43 -11.03
CA ASP A 157 -10.69 10.87 -12.40
C ASP A 157 -10.72 12.40 -12.52
N ARG A 158 -11.67 13.07 -11.84
CA ARG A 158 -11.75 14.54 -11.79
C ARG A 158 -10.55 15.17 -11.10
N LEU A 159 -10.11 14.63 -9.96
CA LEU A 159 -8.94 15.13 -9.23
C LEU A 159 -7.65 14.95 -10.02
N ARG A 160 -7.51 13.84 -10.75
CA ARG A 160 -6.33 13.58 -11.61
C ARG A 160 -6.27 14.47 -12.85
N ALA A 161 -7.43 14.91 -13.35
CA ALA A 161 -7.51 15.86 -14.45
C ALA A 161 -7.10 17.29 -14.03
N ASP A 162 -7.15 17.61 -12.74
CA ASP A 162 -6.64 18.87 -12.21
C ASP A 162 -5.09 18.86 -12.24
N PRO A 163 -4.43 19.85 -12.87
CA PRO A 163 -2.96 19.96 -12.88
C PRO A 163 -2.34 20.12 -11.49
N THR A 164 -3.08 20.60 -10.49
CA THR A 164 -2.62 20.78 -9.09
C THR A 164 -1.35 21.65 -8.93
N VAL A 165 -1.04 22.51 -9.91
CA VAL A 165 0.19 23.30 -9.94
C VAL A 165 0.08 24.75 -9.46
N ASP A 166 -1.15 25.28 -9.35
CA ASP A 166 -1.36 26.70 -9.04
C ASP A 166 -1.37 26.93 -7.52
N TYR A 167 -0.25 27.43 -6.99
CA TYR A 167 -0.11 27.77 -5.57
C TYR A 167 -0.27 29.28 -5.34
N THR A 168 -1.20 29.93 -6.03
CA THR A 168 -1.73 31.25 -5.64
C THR A 168 -2.69 31.11 -4.44
N PRO A 169 -3.10 32.21 -3.77
CA PRO A 169 -4.14 32.15 -2.74
C PRO A 169 -5.43 31.46 -3.22
N GLU A 170 -5.86 31.73 -4.46
CA GLU A 170 -7.03 31.12 -5.08
C GLU A 170 -6.83 29.63 -5.34
N GLY A 171 -5.68 29.24 -5.90
CA GLY A 171 -5.35 27.84 -6.14
C GLY A 171 -5.24 27.02 -4.85
N VAL A 172 -4.62 27.58 -3.80
CA VAL A 172 -4.59 26.97 -2.47
C VAL A 172 -5.99 26.79 -1.89
N ALA A 173 -6.87 27.80 -2.01
CA ALA A 173 -8.25 27.70 -1.53
C ALA A 173 -9.06 26.63 -2.28
N HIS A 174 -8.83 26.48 -3.58
CA HIS A 174 -9.41 25.42 -4.41
C HIS A 174 -8.98 24.02 -3.92
N LEU A 175 -7.66 23.78 -3.81
CA LEU A 175 -7.11 22.48 -3.35
C LEU A 175 -7.60 22.10 -1.95
N GLU A 176 -7.71 23.06 -1.04
CA GLU A 176 -8.25 22.80 0.30
C GLU A 176 -9.75 22.57 0.33
N THR A 177 -10.49 23.15 -0.61
CA THR A 177 -11.93 22.88 -0.76
C THR A 177 -12.16 21.43 -1.20
N GLU A 178 -11.39 20.97 -2.19
CA GLU A 178 -11.40 19.57 -2.63
C GLU A 178 -11.00 18.62 -1.51
N THR A 179 -9.98 18.99 -0.75
CA THR A 179 -9.51 18.21 0.41
C THR A 179 -10.57 18.08 1.50
N LYS A 180 -11.26 19.18 1.85
CA LYS A 180 -12.35 19.14 2.84
C LYS A 180 -13.53 18.30 2.35
N ALA A 181 -13.85 18.38 1.05
CA ALA A 181 -14.89 17.55 0.45
C ALA A 181 -14.52 16.05 0.49
N PHE A 182 -13.25 15.70 0.22
CA PHE A 182 -12.74 14.34 0.38
C PHE A 182 -12.92 13.82 1.81
N VAL A 183 -12.47 14.60 2.81
CA VAL A 183 -12.60 14.22 4.22
C VAL A 183 -14.07 14.01 4.60
N GLN A 184 -14.96 14.89 4.15
CA GLN A 184 -16.39 14.73 4.40
C GLN A 184 -16.94 13.44 3.79
N ARG A 185 -16.56 13.10 2.55
CA ARG A 185 -16.94 11.83 1.93
C ARG A 185 -16.46 10.61 2.74
N CYS A 186 -15.24 10.65 3.28
CA CYS A 186 -14.75 9.60 4.18
C CYS A 186 -15.64 9.46 5.42
N VAL A 187 -15.97 10.58 6.08
CA VAL A 187 -16.84 10.59 7.26
C VAL A 187 -18.23 10.03 6.94
N ASP A 188 -18.82 10.48 5.83
CA ASP A 188 -20.18 10.09 5.43
C ASP A 188 -20.28 8.60 5.09
N LYS A 189 -19.23 8.02 4.48
CA LYS A 189 -19.20 6.61 4.06
C LYS A 189 -18.79 5.67 5.19
N MET A 190 -17.84 6.09 6.04
CA MET A 190 -17.18 5.19 6.99
C MET A 190 -17.56 5.43 8.44
N GLY A 191 -17.96 6.65 8.79
CA GLY A 191 -18.19 7.06 10.17
C GLY A 191 -16.90 7.29 10.96
N ILE A 192 -16.95 8.22 11.92
CA ILE A 192 -15.81 8.66 12.72
C ILE A 192 -15.20 7.50 13.52
N ASP A 193 -16.02 6.63 14.08
CA ASP A 193 -15.55 5.53 14.94
C ASP A 193 -14.68 4.52 14.19
N PHE A 194 -15.00 4.21 12.93
CA PHE A 194 -14.18 3.33 12.11
C PHE A 194 -12.86 4.01 11.72
N LEU A 195 -12.92 5.29 11.28
CA LEU A 195 -11.74 6.07 10.91
C LEU A 195 -10.77 6.24 12.09
N ALA A 196 -11.28 6.41 13.31
CA ALA A 196 -10.47 6.53 14.52
C ALA A 196 -9.68 5.25 14.87
N ASN A 197 -10.07 4.11 14.30
CA ASN A 197 -9.52 2.81 14.66
C ASN A 197 -8.74 2.14 13.53
N ILE A 198 -8.47 2.84 12.42
CA ILE A 198 -7.83 2.24 11.23
C ILE A 198 -6.30 2.14 11.30
N GLY A 199 -5.68 2.81 12.27
CA GLY A 199 -4.22 3.00 12.36
C GLY A 199 -3.41 1.74 12.69
N THR A 200 -2.09 1.87 12.50
CA THR A 200 -1.09 0.82 12.72
C THR A 200 -1.22 0.19 14.10
N ASN A 201 -1.54 0.99 15.12
CA ASN A 201 -1.63 0.53 16.51
C ASN A 201 -2.62 -0.64 16.68
N ASN A 202 -3.70 -0.64 15.90
CA ASN A 202 -4.71 -1.68 15.92
C ASN A 202 -4.42 -2.75 14.87
N VAL A 203 -3.79 -2.42 13.74
CA VAL A 203 -3.26 -3.42 12.79
C VAL A 203 -2.26 -4.35 13.48
N ALA A 204 -1.42 -3.85 14.39
CA ALA A 204 -0.50 -4.70 15.18
C ALA A 204 -1.25 -5.69 16.08
N LYS A 205 -2.39 -5.29 16.66
CA LYS A 205 -3.25 -6.19 17.45
C LYS A 205 -3.97 -7.21 16.57
N ASP A 206 -4.40 -6.80 15.38
CA ASP A 206 -4.95 -7.71 14.38
C ASP A 206 -3.90 -8.75 13.98
N LEU A 207 -2.65 -8.34 13.82
CA LEU A 207 -1.53 -9.21 13.49
C LEU A 207 -1.26 -10.25 14.59
N ASP A 208 -1.46 -9.94 15.88
CA ASP A 208 -1.38 -10.96 16.94
C ASP A 208 -2.56 -11.94 16.90
N ALA A 209 -3.75 -11.45 16.57
CA ALA A 209 -4.92 -12.30 16.36
C ALA A 209 -4.75 -13.23 15.14
N ILE A 210 -4.11 -12.74 14.06
CA ILE A 210 -3.72 -13.53 12.90
C ILE A 210 -2.72 -14.61 13.31
N ARG A 211 -1.63 -14.24 14.01
CA ARG A 211 -0.64 -15.19 14.54
C ARG A 211 -1.30 -16.31 15.33
N ALA A 212 -2.18 -15.96 16.29
CA ALA A 212 -2.88 -16.93 17.12
C ALA A 212 -3.79 -17.86 16.29
N THR A 213 -4.49 -17.31 15.30
CA THR A 213 -5.40 -18.04 14.40
C THR A 213 -4.66 -19.02 13.50
N LEU A 214 -3.46 -18.66 13.06
CA LEU A 214 -2.59 -19.54 12.27
C LEU A 214 -1.99 -20.69 13.09
N GLY A 215 -2.14 -20.64 14.42
CA GLY A 215 -1.65 -21.66 15.36
C GLY A 215 -0.16 -21.53 15.68
N ASP A 216 0.45 -20.38 15.39
CA ASP A 216 1.87 -20.14 15.62
C ASP A 216 2.09 -19.48 17.00
N ASP A 217 2.95 -20.04 17.86
CA ASP A 217 3.24 -19.46 19.18
C ASP A 217 3.91 -18.07 19.10
N LYS A 218 4.67 -17.85 18.03
CA LYS A 218 5.43 -16.65 17.71
C LYS A 218 5.35 -16.33 16.21
N LEU A 219 5.26 -15.05 15.88
CA LEU A 219 5.16 -14.50 14.54
C LEU A 219 6.50 -14.59 13.79
N THR A 220 6.46 -15.07 12.54
CA THR A 220 7.51 -14.82 11.54
C THR A 220 6.96 -13.83 10.52
N TYR A 221 7.59 -12.67 10.40
CA TYR A 221 7.04 -11.53 9.62
C TYR A 221 8.04 -10.99 8.59
N LEU A 222 7.51 -10.59 7.44
CA LEU A 222 8.23 -9.85 6.42
C LEU A 222 7.40 -8.62 6.02
N GLY A 223 7.86 -7.45 6.46
CA GLY A 223 7.23 -6.18 6.15
C GLY A 223 8.05 -5.41 5.12
N TYR A 224 7.39 -4.97 4.07
CA TYR A 224 7.96 -4.09 3.06
C TYR A 224 7.44 -2.67 3.27
N SER A 225 8.27 -1.65 3.06
CA SER A 225 7.82 -0.26 3.04
C SER A 225 7.07 0.12 4.34
N TYR A 226 5.84 0.67 4.25
CA TYR A 226 4.97 0.90 5.41
C TYR A 226 4.72 -0.35 6.28
N GLY A 227 4.81 -1.56 5.73
CA GLY A 227 4.78 -2.81 6.50
C GLY A 227 5.89 -2.88 7.55
N THR A 228 6.98 -2.12 7.38
CA THR A 228 8.02 -1.98 8.43
C THR A 228 7.53 -1.21 9.65
N ARG A 229 6.61 -0.24 9.49
CA ARG A 229 5.91 0.43 10.61
C ARG A 229 5.00 -0.52 11.35
N ILE A 230 4.26 -1.38 10.64
CA ILE A 230 3.46 -2.47 11.25
C ILE A 230 4.37 -3.41 12.04
N GLY A 231 5.52 -3.77 11.47
CA GLY A 231 6.49 -4.65 12.11
C GLY A 231 7.07 -4.06 13.39
N SER A 232 7.52 -2.80 13.38
CA SER A 232 8.05 -2.14 14.58
C SER A 232 6.98 -1.96 15.66
N GLU A 233 5.76 -1.57 15.29
CA GLU A 233 4.63 -1.44 16.23
C GLU A 233 4.29 -2.79 16.88
N TYR A 234 4.26 -3.87 16.09
CA TYR A 234 4.06 -5.23 16.62
C TYR A 234 5.20 -5.64 17.55
N ALA A 235 6.44 -5.32 17.20
CA ALA A 235 7.61 -5.62 18.01
C ALA A 235 7.54 -4.92 19.38
N GLU A 236 7.03 -3.69 19.46
CA GLU A 236 6.86 -2.96 20.73
C GLU A 236 5.67 -3.47 21.55
N GLN A 237 4.53 -3.77 20.91
CA GLN A 237 3.36 -4.26 21.62
C GLN A 237 3.47 -5.73 22.07
N PHE A 238 4.15 -6.57 21.27
CA PHE A 238 4.22 -8.03 21.47
C PHE A 238 5.64 -8.61 21.29
N PRO A 239 6.69 -8.06 21.93
CA PRO A 239 8.08 -8.49 21.68
C PRO A 239 8.33 -9.98 21.92
N GLN A 240 7.71 -10.53 22.97
CA GLN A 240 7.78 -11.95 23.33
C GLN A 240 7.13 -12.87 22.29
N ARG A 241 6.29 -12.33 21.41
CA ARG A 241 5.61 -13.07 20.34
C ARG A 241 6.33 -12.97 19.00
N VAL A 242 7.49 -12.32 18.91
CA VAL A 242 8.30 -12.33 17.68
C VAL A 242 9.21 -13.57 17.66
N ARG A 243 9.21 -14.30 16.55
CA ARG A 243 10.22 -15.36 16.24
C ARG A 243 11.33 -14.78 15.38
N ALA A 244 10.95 -14.22 14.22
CA ALA A 244 11.85 -13.62 13.24
C ALA A 244 11.09 -12.52 12.48
N MET A 245 11.79 -11.46 12.11
CA MET A 245 11.22 -10.30 11.46
C MET A 245 12.21 -9.73 10.45
N ILE A 246 11.79 -9.61 9.20
CA ILE A 246 12.51 -8.87 8.15
C ILE A 246 11.75 -7.59 7.86
N LEU A 247 12.44 -6.45 7.92
CA LEU A 247 11.90 -5.13 7.60
C LEU A 247 12.69 -4.57 6.41
N ASP A 248 12.11 -4.56 5.22
CA ASP A 248 12.76 -4.17 3.97
C ASP A 248 12.19 -2.86 3.43
N GLY A 249 13.05 -1.85 3.24
CA GLY A 249 12.63 -0.49 2.92
C GLY A 249 11.98 0.19 4.13
N ALA A 250 12.81 0.55 5.11
CA ALA A 250 12.39 0.96 6.45
C ALA A 250 11.70 2.33 6.55
N VAL A 251 10.61 2.38 7.32
CA VAL A 251 10.03 3.60 7.90
C VAL A 251 10.60 3.76 9.31
N ASP A 252 11.25 4.89 9.58
CA ASP A 252 11.68 5.25 10.94
C ASP A 252 10.53 5.93 11.68
N PRO A 253 9.91 5.30 12.70
CA PRO A 253 8.81 5.90 13.46
C PRO A 253 9.25 7.06 14.36
N ASN A 254 10.55 7.33 14.51
CA ASN A 254 11.07 8.47 15.26
C ASN A 254 11.29 9.71 14.38
N ALA A 255 11.15 9.59 13.06
CA ALA A 255 11.45 10.67 12.14
C ALA A 255 10.51 11.86 12.36
N ASP A 256 11.06 13.08 12.27
CA ASP A 256 10.25 14.28 12.09
C ASP A 256 9.57 14.23 10.71
N PRO A 257 8.22 14.30 10.62
CA PRO A 257 7.51 14.15 9.35
C PRO A 257 7.91 15.18 8.30
N PHE A 258 8.15 16.42 8.72
CA PHE A 258 8.55 17.50 7.82
C PHE A 258 9.90 17.18 7.16
N GLU A 259 10.91 16.78 7.93
CA GLU A 259 12.21 16.41 7.36
C GLU A 259 12.18 15.06 6.61
N ALA A 260 11.29 14.14 6.99
CA ALA A 260 11.10 12.88 6.27
C ALA A 260 10.61 13.10 4.84
N ASP A 261 9.62 13.98 4.65
CA ASP A 261 9.11 14.36 3.33
C ASP A 261 10.21 14.98 2.45
N ILE A 262 11.03 15.88 3.02
CA ILE A 262 12.16 16.48 2.29
C ILE A 262 13.18 15.42 1.87
N ARG A 263 13.50 14.47 2.75
CA ARG A 263 14.44 13.38 2.44
C ARG A 263 13.90 12.46 1.35
N GLN A 264 12.61 12.12 1.40
CA GLN A 264 11.97 11.29 0.38
C GLN A 264 11.99 12.00 -0.99
N ALA A 265 11.61 13.29 -1.05
CA ALA A 265 11.65 14.05 -2.28
C ALA A 265 13.07 14.12 -2.89
N ALA A 266 14.08 14.38 -2.06
CA ALA A 266 15.48 14.37 -2.48
C ALA A 266 15.92 12.99 -3.01
N ALA A 267 15.45 11.91 -2.39
CA ALA A 267 15.76 10.55 -2.83
C ALA A 267 15.09 10.18 -4.16
N PHE A 268 13.85 10.63 -4.41
CA PHE A 268 13.23 10.52 -5.72
C PHE A 268 13.98 11.32 -6.80
N GLN A 269 14.47 12.53 -6.48
CA GLN A 269 15.33 13.27 -7.40
C GLN A 269 16.62 12.50 -7.71
N LYS A 270 17.24 11.90 -6.69
CA LYS A 270 18.43 11.05 -6.89
C LYS A 270 18.13 9.83 -7.78
N ALA A 271 16.98 9.18 -7.61
CA ALA A 271 16.56 8.07 -8.46
C ALA A 271 16.27 8.53 -9.89
N PHE A 272 15.68 9.72 -10.07
CA PHE A 272 15.50 10.35 -11.37
C PHE A 272 16.86 10.62 -12.04
N ASP A 273 17.84 11.12 -11.30
CA ASP A 273 19.20 11.38 -11.80
C ASP A 273 19.91 10.08 -12.22
N ASP A 274 19.75 9.01 -11.44
CA ASP A 274 20.30 7.68 -11.77
C ASP A 274 19.66 7.11 -13.03
N TYR A 275 18.33 7.19 -13.15
CA TYR A 275 17.61 6.83 -14.36
C TYR A 275 18.09 7.64 -15.57
N ALA A 276 18.21 8.96 -15.42
CA ALA A 276 18.66 9.83 -16.51
C ALA A 276 20.10 9.52 -16.94
N ALA A 277 20.99 9.24 -15.99
CA ALA A 277 22.37 8.83 -16.27
C ALA A 277 22.43 7.47 -16.98
N ASP A 278 21.55 6.52 -16.64
CA ASP A 278 21.43 5.25 -17.34
C ASP A 278 20.89 5.43 -18.76
N CYS A 279 19.79 6.18 -18.90
CA CYS A 279 19.16 6.49 -20.18
C CYS A 279 20.15 7.18 -21.15
N ALA A 280 20.93 8.15 -20.66
CA ALA A 280 21.89 8.94 -21.44
C ALA A 280 23.01 8.11 -22.08
N LYS A 281 23.20 6.84 -21.68
CA LYS A 281 24.11 5.90 -22.36
C LYS A 281 23.62 5.54 -23.77
N SER A 282 22.34 5.73 -24.05
CA SER A 282 21.74 5.60 -25.38
C SER A 282 21.63 6.96 -26.07
N SER A 283 21.97 7.01 -27.37
CA SER A 283 21.77 8.21 -28.20
C SER A 283 20.30 8.59 -28.37
N ASP A 284 19.39 7.64 -28.14
CA ASP A 284 17.95 7.80 -28.33
C ASP A 284 17.23 8.22 -27.04
N CYS A 285 17.96 8.52 -25.95
CA CYS A 285 17.36 8.92 -24.69
C CYS A 285 16.46 10.16 -24.87
N PRO A 286 15.17 10.11 -24.45
CA PRO A 286 14.27 11.25 -24.59
C PRO A 286 14.67 12.45 -23.73
N LEU A 287 15.51 12.24 -22.71
CA LEU A 287 16.08 13.29 -21.86
C LEU A 287 17.41 13.85 -22.39
N GLY A 288 17.90 13.35 -23.53
CA GLY A 288 19.19 13.71 -24.09
C GLY A 288 20.36 12.88 -23.53
N THR A 289 21.57 13.13 -24.04
CA THR A 289 22.79 12.38 -23.67
C THR A 289 23.65 13.10 -22.61
N ASP A 290 23.21 14.26 -22.12
CA ASP A 290 23.84 15.00 -21.04
C ASP A 290 22.95 14.93 -19.79
N PRO A 291 23.22 14.01 -18.85
CA PRO A 291 22.34 13.80 -17.70
C PRO A 291 22.25 15.02 -16.78
N ALA A 292 23.24 15.93 -16.82
CA ALA A 292 23.18 17.18 -16.05
C ALA A 292 22.06 18.13 -16.50
N LYS A 293 21.50 17.91 -17.69
CA LYS A 293 20.36 18.68 -18.24
C LYS A 293 19.03 17.93 -18.20
N ALA A 294 19.03 16.70 -17.68
CA ALA A 294 17.87 15.81 -17.77
C ALA A 294 16.62 16.42 -17.13
N THR A 295 16.74 17.10 -15.99
CA THR A 295 15.61 17.78 -15.34
C THR A 295 15.04 18.91 -16.20
N GLU A 296 15.89 19.72 -16.83
CA GLU A 296 15.44 20.79 -17.73
C GLU A 296 14.70 20.22 -18.94
N VAL A 297 15.27 19.18 -19.56
CA VAL A 297 14.66 18.50 -20.70
C VAL A 297 13.34 17.84 -20.28
N TYR A 298 13.29 17.16 -19.15
CA TYR A 298 12.06 16.56 -18.62
C TYR A 298 10.96 17.62 -18.43
N LYS A 299 11.30 18.75 -17.80
CA LYS A 299 10.36 19.88 -17.65
C LYS A 299 9.85 20.38 -18.99
N SER A 300 10.69 20.46 -20.02
CA SER A 300 10.25 20.85 -21.36
C SER A 300 9.24 19.88 -21.99
N LEU A 301 9.24 18.60 -21.58
CA LEU A 301 8.28 17.60 -22.02
C LEU A 301 6.96 17.68 -21.24
N VAL A 302 7.02 17.86 -19.91
CA VAL A 302 5.82 17.76 -19.06
C VAL A 302 5.13 19.10 -18.76
N TYR A 303 5.85 20.23 -18.71
CA TYR A 303 5.25 21.53 -18.42
C TYR A 303 4.12 21.92 -19.41
N PRO A 304 4.23 21.67 -20.72
CA PRO A 304 3.13 21.96 -21.65
C PRO A 304 1.82 21.24 -21.31
N LEU A 305 1.88 20.11 -20.59
CA LEU A 305 0.72 19.30 -20.20
C LEU A 305 -0.19 19.99 -19.18
N VAL A 306 0.25 21.07 -18.52
CA VAL A 306 -0.60 21.87 -17.63
C VAL A 306 -1.74 22.53 -18.41
N GLN A 307 -1.46 22.97 -19.64
CA GLN A 307 -2.43 23.68 -20.48
C GLN A 307 -2.96 22.79 -21.62
N ASN A 308 -2.13 21.87 -22.11
CA ASN A 308 -2.43 21.03 -23.27
C ASN A 308 -2.13 19.57 -22.95
N PRO A 309 -3.06 18.82 -22.33
CA PRO A 309 -2.88 17.40 -22.08
C PRO A 309 -2.50 16.64 -23.37
N ALA A 310 -1.56 15.70 -23.26
CA ALA A 310 -1.17 14.88 -24.40
C ALA A 310 -2.30 13.92 -24.79
N LYS A 311 -2.38 13.61 -26.09
CA LYS A 311 -3.44 12.72 -26.61
C LYS A 311 -3.18 11.28 -26.15
N THR A 312 -4.26 10.60 -25.79
CA THR A 312 -4.30 9.18 -25.47
C THR A 312 -5.48 8.52 -26.18
N LYS A 313 -5.50 7.19 -26.24
CA LYS A 313 -6.68 6.42 -26.65
C LYS A 313 -7.81 6.52 -25.64
N ASP A 314 -7.43 6.60 -24.35
CA ASP A 314 -8.35 6.94 -23.28
C ASP A 314 -8.82 8.40 -23.45
N PRO A 315 -10.12 8.72 -23.29
CA PRO A 315 -10.63 10.08 -23.46
C PRO A 315 -10.09 11.09 -22.42
N ARG A 316 -9.52 10.65 -21.30
CA ARG A 316 -8.96 11.54 -20.27
C ARG A 316 -7.79 12.39 -20.76
N GLY A 317 -7.00 11.89 -21.71
CA GLY A 317 -5.70 12.48 -22.04
C GLY A 317 -4.68 12.28 -20.92
N LEU A 318 -3.45 12.76 -21.13
CA LEU A 318 -2.41 12.81 -20.11
C LEU A 318 -2.17 14.27 -19.68
N GLY A 319 -2.65 14.63 -18.49
CA GLY A 319 -2.36 15.91 -17.84
C GLY A 319 -1.02 15.91 -17.09
N TYR A 320 -0.62 17.08 -16.58
CA TYR A 320 0.63 17.25 -15.82
C TYR A 320 0.71 16.36 -14.57
N SER A 321 -0.34 16.34 -13.73
CA SER A 321 -0.37 15.56 -12.50
C SER A 321 -0.12 14.07 -12.76
N ASP A 322 -0.83 13.49 -13.74
CA ASP A 322 -0.62 12.11 -14.15
C ASP A 322 0.77 11.86 -14.76
N ALA A 323 1.36 12.83 -15.46
CA ALA A 323 2.72 12.68 -15.97
C ALA A 323 3.77 12.62 -14.84
N ILE A 324 3.58 13.38 -13.75
CA ILE A 324 4.44 13.31 -12.57
C ILE A 324 4.24 11.97 -11.85
N VAL A 325 3.01 11.55 -11.59
CA VAL A 325 2.70 10.25 -10.95
C VAL A 325 3.23 9.08 -11.77
N GLY A 326 3.01 9.09 -13.09
CA GLY A 326 3.52 8.09 -14.03
C GLY A 326 5.05 8.09 -14.15
N THR A 327 5.72 9.18 -13.76
CA THR A 327 7.19 9.23 -13.64
C THR A 327 7.67 8.67 -12.31
N ILE A 328 6.96 8.94 -11.21
CA ILE A 328 7.29 8.45 -9.87
C ILE A 328 7.30 6.92 -9.82
N LEU A 329 6.28 6.26 -10.39
CA LEU A 329 6.16 4.80 -10.33
C LEU A 329 7.41 4.07 -10.88
N PRO A 330 7.91 4.36 -12.10
CA PRO A 330 9.12 3.73 -12.60
C PRO A 330 10.39 3.97 -11.78
N LEU A 331 10.44 5.04 -10.99
CA LEU A 331 11.61 5.32 -10.13
C LEU A 331 11.70 4.34 -8.95
N TYR A 332 10.63 3.60 -8.63
CA TYR A 332 10.66 2.53 -7.62
C TYR A 332 11.56 1.36 -8.03
N SER A 333 11.80 1.12 -9.33
CA SER A 333 12.61 -0.03 -9.76
C SER A 333 13.23 0.17 -11.15
N PRO A 334 14.52 -0.18 -11.35
CA PRO A 334 15.18 -0.16 -12.65
C PRO A 334 14.49 -1.03 -13.71
N ASN A 335 13.72 -2.05 -13.28
CA ASN A 335 12.92 -2.88 -14.18
C ASN A 335 11.86 -2.07 -14.95
N LEU A 336 11.48 -0.88 -14.43
CA LEU A 336 10.50 0.01 -15.04
C LEU A 336 11.14 1.16 -15.83
N TRP A 337 12.45 1.37 -15.76
CA TRP A 337 13.13 2.49 -16.44
C TRP A 337 12.95 2.47 -17.97
N ARG A 338 12.90 1.28 -18.57
CA ARG A 338 12.56 1.15 -19.99
C ARG A 338 11.16 1.68 -20.29
N HIS A 339 10.18 1.38 -19.44
CA HIS A 339 8.80 1.88 -19.60
C HIS A 339 8.75 3.40 -19.44
N LEU A 340 9.54 3.99 -18.54
CA LEU A 340 9.69 5.44 -18.43
C LEU A 340 10.32 6.06 -19.68
N THR A 341 11.34 5.42 -20.24
CA THR A 341 11.98 5.85 -21.51
C THR A 341 10.98 5.85 -22.65
N ASP A 342 10.21 4.77 -22.79
CA ASP A 342 9.19 4.63 -23.83
C ASP A 342 8.06 5.65 -23.61
N ALA A 343 7.65 5.91 -22.36
CA ALA A 343 6.61 6.87 -22.02
C ALA A 343 7.02 8.32 -22.34
N LEU A 344 8.24 8.72 -21.98
CA LEU A 344 8.79 10.05 -22.29
C LEU A 344 8.99 10.24 -23.79
N THR A 345 9.42 9.19 -24.50
CA THR A 345 9.48 9.20 -25.97
C THR A 345 8.10 9.37 -26.59
N GLY A 346 7.08 8.74 -26.02
CA GLY A 346 5.68 8.94 -26.36
C GLY A 346 5.26 10.41 -26.23
N ILE A 347 5.51 11.02 -25.07
CA ILE A 347 5.16 12.43 -24.79
C ILE A 347 5.84 13.36 -25.80
N LYS A 348 7.13 13.15 -26.09
CA LYS A 348 7.87 13.91 -27.11
C LYS A 348 7.22 13.85 -28.49
N ASN A 349 6.53 12.75 -28.80
CA ASN A 349 5.80 12.52 -30.05
C ASN A 349 4.29 12.86 -29.96
N GLY A 350 3.85 13.47 -28.85
CA GLY A 350 2.45 13.87 -28.62
C GLY A 350 1.51 12.73 -28.21
N ASN A 351 2.04 11.58 -27.75
CA ASN A 351 1.28 10.44 -27.25
C ASN A 351 1.52 10.20 -25.76
N GLY A 352 0.47 10.30 -24.94
CA GLY A 352 0.53 10.09 -23.48
C GLY A 352 0.16 8.67 -22.99
N ASP A 353 -0.15 7.72 -23.88
CA ASP A 353 -0.80 6.44 -23.54
C ASP A 353 -0.03 5.66 -22.46
N LEU A 354 1.28 5.50 -22.63
CA LEU A 354 2.08 4.70 -21.71
C LEU A 354 2.31 5.41 -20.38
N MET A 355 2.47 6.74 -20.38
CA MET A 355 2.59 7.50 -19.13
C MET A 355 1.28 7.48 -18.34
N LEU A 356 0.13 7.59 -19.02
CA LEU A 356 -1.18 7.49 -18.37
C LEU A 356 -1.40 6.09 -17.78
N ALA A 357 -0.96 5.03 -18.47
CA ALA A 357 -1.02 3.67 -17.95
C ALA A 357 -0.13 3.46 -16.71
N LEU A 358 1.05 4.10 -16.66
CA LEU A 358 1.89 4.10 -15.46
C LEU A 358 1.23 4.84 -14.30
N ALA A 359 0.57 5.97 -14.56
CA ALA A 359 -0.20 6.69 -13.56
C ALA A 359 -1.40 5.86 -13.06
N ASP A 360 -2.13 5.19 -13.95
CA ASP A 360 -3.23 4.30 -13.61
C ASP A 360 -2.77 3.13 -12.72
N LEU A 361 -1.62 2.53 -13.05
CA LEU A 361 -1.03 1.46 -12.25
C LEU A 361 -0.68 1.95 -10.84
N TYR A 362 -0.09 3.13 -10.70
CA TYR A 362 0.21 3.72 -9.38
C TYR A 362 -1.07 4.01 -8.58
N MET A 363 -2.10 4.53 -9.25
CA MET A 363 -3.36 4.94 -8.63
C MET A 363 -4.35 3.78 -8.40
N GLY A 364 -4.00 2.56 -8.82
CA GLY A 364 -4.85 1.38 -8.66
C GLY A 364 -6.11 1.42 -9.53
N ARG A 365 -6.05 2.04 -10.71
CA ARG A 365 -7.17 2.14 -11.67
C ARG A 365 -7.08 1.06 -12.73
N ASP A 366 -8.12 0.26 -12.89
CA ASP A 366 -8.19 -0.79 -13.91
C ASP A 366 -8.54 -0.24 -15.31
N ALA A 367 -8.49 -1.12 -16.32
CA ALA A 367 -8.81 -0.77 -17.71
C ALA A 367 -10.29 -0.44 -17.95
N LYS A 368 -11.19 -0.72 -16.99
CA LYS A 368 -12.61 -0.36 -17.02
C LYS A 368 -12.89 0.96 -16.30
N GLY A 369 -11.88 1.53 -15.65
CA GLY A 369 -11.95 2.78 -14.90
C GLY A 369 -12.39 2.63 -13.46
N HIS A 370 -12.31 1.42 -12.90
CA HIS A 370 -12.55 1.19 -11.48
C HIS A 370 -11.26 1.33 -10.70
N TYR A 371 -11.32 2.09 -9.61
CA TYR A 371 -10.23 2.18 -8.65
C TYR A 371 -10.36 1.06 -7.62
N ASN A 372 -9.24 0.56 -7.11
CA ASN A 372 -9.21 -0.08 -5.81
C ASN A 372 -9.24 0.97 -4.70
N ASN A 373 -9.31 0.54 -3.44
CA ASN A 373 -9.44 1.47 -2.31
C ASN A 373 -8.09 1.91 -1.70
N SER A 374 -6.97 1.61 -2.34
CA SER A 374 -5.64 1.78 -1.76
C SER A 374 -5.33 3.24 -1.41
N THR A 375 -5.69 4.19 -2.28
CA THR A 375 -5.49 5.64 -2.03
C THR A 375 -6.31 6.12 -0.84
N ASP A 376 -7.59 5.75 -0.77
CA ASP A 376 -8.48 6.13 0.32
C ASP A 376 -7.98 5.57 1.66
N SER A 377 -7.61 4.28 1.67
CA SER A 377 -7.02 3.63 2.85
C SER A 377 -5.69 4.27 3.24
N ARG A 378 -4.82 4.58 2.28
CA ARG A 378 -3.51 5.20 2.51
C ARG A 378 -3.64 6.50 3.28
N VAL A 379 -4.50 7.40 2.79
CA VAL A 379 -4.74 8.70 3.42
C VAL A 379 -5.29 8.51 4.83
N ALA A 380 -6.33 7.68 4.98
CA ALA A 380 -6.98 7.50 6.27
C ALA A 380 -6.04 6.94 7.34
N VAL A 381 -5.21 5.96 6.98
CA VAL A 381 -4.23 5.33 7.86
C VAL A 381 -3.11 6.31 8.21
N ASN A 382 -2.51 6.99 7.24
CA ASN A 382 -1.46 7.97 7.49
C ASN A 382 -1.94 9.09 8.43
N CYS A 383 -3.18 9.56 8.26
CA CYS A 383 -3.72 10.63 9.10
C CYS A 383 -4.01 10.22 10.56
N VAL A 384 -4.00 8.93 10.88
CA VAL A 384 -4.14 8.45 12.27
C VAL A 384 -2.86 7.87 12.85
N ASP A 385 -1.80 7.75 12.06
CA ASP A 385 -0.53 7.19 12.52
C ASP A 385 0.43 8.25 13.06
N GLU A 386 0.21 9.54 12.75
CA GLU A 386 1.01 10.64 13.29
C GLU A 386 0.28 11.99 13.27
N PRO A 387 0.71 12.97 14.09
CA PRO A 387 0.15 14.31 14.07
C PRO A 387 0.39 15.02 12.74
N ALA A 388 -0.67 15.59 12.17
CA ALA A 388 -0.59 16.40 10.97
C ALA A 388 0.15 17.73 11.21
N ILE A 389 0.86 18.21 10.17
CA ILE A 389 1.38 19.59 10.13
C ILE A 389 0.21 20.54 9.84
N THR A 390 -0.19 21.32 10.84
CA THR A 390 -1.31 22.29 10.74
C THR A 390 -0.86 23.75 10.67
N ASP A 391 0.44 24.00 10.87
CA ASP A 391 1.03 25.34 10.76
C ASP A 391 1.28 25.68 9.28
N ARG A 392 0.56 26.68 8.78
CA ARG A 392 0.67 27.18 7.40
C ARG A 392 2.09 27.58 7.04
N ALA A 393 2.80 28.27 7.95
CA ALA A 393 4.14 28.76 7.66
C ALA A 393 5.12 27.61 7.46
N LYS A 394 4.95 26.52 8.21
CA LYS A 394 5.73 25.30 8.01
C LYS A 394 5.46 24.66 6.66
N VAL A 395 4.20 24.53 6.25
CA VAL A 395 3.88 23.92 4.94
C VAL A 395 4.37 24.77 3.76
N VAL A 396 4.33 26.10 3.87
CA VAL A 396 4.92 27.00 2.87
C VAL A 396 6.45 26.84 2.79
N GLU A 397 7.12 26.72 3.93
CA GLU A 397 8.57 26.44 3.96
C GLU A 397 8.89 25.04 3.44
N GLN A 398 8.01 24.07 3.66
CA GLN A 398 8.13 22.72 3.11
C GLN A 398 8.10 22.75 1.58
N ASP A 399 7.12 23.42 0.98
CA ASP A 399 7.03 23.57 -0.49
C ASP A 399 8.30 24.22 -1.06
N ARG A 400 8.80 25.30 -0.43
CA ARG A 400 10.05 25.94 -0.85
C ARG A 400 11.20 24.94 -0.91
N ARG A 401 11.40 24.15 0.15
CA ARG A 401 12.48 23.14 0.22
C ARG A 401 12.25 21.99 -0.74
N LEU A 402 11.02 21.50 -0.89
CA LEU A 402 10.67 20.43 -1.83
C LEU A 402 11.03 20.82 -3.27
N ARG A 403 10.74 22.06 -3.67
CA ARG A 403 11.09 22.60 -5.00
C ARG A 403 12.59 22.64 -5.24
N GLU A 404 13.38 22.86 -4.20
CA GLU A 404 14.85 22.91 -4.26
C GLU A 404 15.48 21.53 -4.34
N VAL A 405 15.00 20.57 -3.54
CA VAL A 405 15.60 19.22 -3.47
C VAL A 405 15.07 18.26 -4.54
N ALA A 406 13.89 18.52 -5.09
CA ALA A 406 13.26 17.69 -6.11
C ALA A 406 12.73 18.52 -7.29
N PRO A 407 13.61 19.24 -8.00
CA PRO A 407 13.20 20.08 -9.11
C PRO A 407 12.43 19.31 -10.18
N PHE A 408 12.67 18.00 -10.42
CA PHE A 408 11.90 17.26 -11.43
C PHE A 408 10.39 17.18 -11.14
N MET A 409 9.97 17.26 -9.87
CA MET A 409 8.57 17.22 -9.46
C MET A 409 7.91 18.61 -9.44
N SER A 410 8.72 19.68 -9.38
CA SER A 410 8.21 21.04 -9.21
C SER A 410 7.82 21.70 -10.53
N TYR A 411 6.70 22.42 -10.50
CA TYR A 411 6.23 23.29 -11.58
C TYR A 411 6.33 24.77 -11.20
N GLY A 412 6.88 25.58 -12.09
CA GLY A 412 7.02 27.03 -11.89
C GLY A 412 7.90 27.42 -10.69
N ASP A 413 7.81 28.69 -10.32
CA ASP A 413 8.56 29.27 -9.20
C ASP A 413 7.77 29.17 -7.88
N PHE A 414 8.49 29.31 -6.76
CA PHE A 414 7.88 29.40 -5.43
C PHE A 414 6.99 30.65 -5.32
N THR A 415 5.75 30.47 -4.86
CA THR A 415 4.73 31.53 -4.82
C THR A 415 4.58 32.20 -3.46
N GLY A 416 5.17 31.64 -2.40
CA GLY A 416 4.89 32.07 -1.02
C GLY A 416 3.64 31.46 -0.39
N HIS A 417 2.94 30.56 -1.10
CA HIS A 417 1.77 29.85 -0.59
C HIS A 417 1.86 28.35 -0.89
N ALA A 418 1.20 27.55 -0.07
CA ALA A 418 1.07 26.10 -0.24
C ALA A 418 -0.18 25.60 0.50
N PRO A 419 -0.90 24.58 -0.02
CA PRO A 419 -2.08 24.02 0.63
C PRO A 419 -1.71 23.17 1.85
N LEU A 420 -2.56 23.16 2.88
CA LEU A 420 -2.42 22.17 3.95
C LEU A 420 -2.73 20.78 3.40
N GLY A 421 -1.98 19.78 3.83
CA GLY A 421 -2.24 18.38 3.48
C GLY A 421 -3.55 17.87 4.06
N THR A 422 -4.06 16.76 3.51
CA THR A 422 -5.35 16.16 3.91
C THR A 422 -5.47 15.90 5.41
N CYS A 423 -4.39 15.45 6.04
CA CYS A 423 -4.40 15.12 7.46
C CYS A 423 -4.61 16.32 8.39
N ALA A 424 -4.33 17.55 7.92
CA ALA A 424 -4.62 18.76 8.69
C ALA A 424 -6.13 19.00 8.89
N PHE A 425 -6.96 18.37 8.06
CA PHE A 425 -8.43 18.44 8.12
C PHE A 425 -9.06 17.15 8.67
N TRP A 426 -8.26 16.16 9.06
CA TRP A 426 -8.77 14.86 9.47
C TRP A 426 -9.63 14.95 10.75
N PRO A 427 -10.78 14.26 10.82
CA PRO A 427 -11.79 14.51 11.86
C PRO A 427 -11.50 13.77 13.17
N VAL A 428 -10.49 12.90 13.19
CA VAL A 428 -10.10 12.08 14.34
C VAL A 428 -8.64 12.34 14.69
N LYS A 429 -8.31 12.13 15.97
CA LYS A 429 -6.96 12.33 16.48
C LYS A 429 -6.04 11.19 16.02
N PRO A 430 -4.73 11.45 15.86
CA PRO A 430 -3.77 10.38 15.66
C PRO A 430 -3.74 9.45 16.87
N THR A 431 -3.58 8.16 16.57
CA THR A 431 -3.48 7.05 17.51
C THR A 431 -2.04 6.71 17.88
N SER A 432 -1.07 7.29 17.17
CA SER A 432 0.37 7.16 17.41
C SER A 432 1.06 8.51 17.19
N THR A 433 2.29 8.63 17.67
CA THR A 433 3.12 9.83 17.49
C THR A 433 4.56 9.43 17.23
N PRO A 434 5.37 10.28 16.55
CA PRO A 434 6.78 10.01 16.38
C PRO A 434 7.48 9.73 17.71
N HIS A 435 8.22 8.64 17.78
CA HIS A 435 8.95 8.23 18.97
C HIS A 435 10.08 7.28 18.63
N LYS A 436 11.09 7.25 19.49
CA LYS A 436 12.16 6.26 19.43
C LYS A 436 11.62 4.92 19.91
N ILE A 437 11.79 3.88 19.10
CA ILE A 437 11.41 2.52 19.48
C ILE A 437 12.16 2.14 20.77
N SER A 438 11.42 1.60 21.73
CA SER A 438 11.95 1.17 23.02
C SER A 438 11.40 -0.19 23.40
N VAL A 439 12.09 -1.24 22.96
CA VAL A 439 11.70 -2.62 23.17
C VAL A 439 12.83 -3.44 23.81
N ALA A 440 12.50 -4.24 24.83
CA ALA A 440 13.43 -5.16 25.47
C ALA A 440 13.03 -6.61 25.16
N GLY A 441 14.02 -7.50 25.01
CA GLY A 441 13.79 -8.93 24.81
C GLY A 441 13.28 -9.31 23.41
N LEU A 442 13.40 -8.41 22.43
CA LEU A 442 13.15 -8.72 21.03
C LEU A 442 14.22 -9.70 20.52
N PRO A 443 13.87 -10.75 19.75
CA PRO A 443 14.87 -11.54 19.05
C PRO A 443 15.59 -10.68 18.00
N PRO A 444 16.74 -11.13 17.47
CA PRO A 444 17.45 -10.39 16.44
C PRO A 444 16.55 -10.14 15.22
N VAL A 445 16.29 -8.88 14.88
CA VAL A 445 15.53 -8.45 13.69
C VAL A 445 16.50 -8.16 12.54
N LEU A 446 16.12 -8.51 11.31
CA LEU A 446 16.87 -8.14 10.11
C LEU A 446 16.21 -6.94 9.43
N VAL A 447 16.94 -5.83 9.30
CA VAL A 447 16.54 -4.69 8.48
C VAL A 447 17.31 -4.73 7.17
N VAL A 448 16.60 -4.59 6.05
CA VAL A 448 17.20 -4.50 4.70
C VAL A 448 17.00 -3.08 4.19
N SER A 449 18.07 -2.45 3.72
CA SER A 449 18.03 -1.06 3.29
C SER A 449 18.85 -0.84 2.02
N THR A 450 18.22 -0.22 1.03
CA THR A 450 18.82 0.06 -0.28
C THR A 450 19.48 1.43 -0.30
N THR A 451 20.70 1.54 -0.84
CA THR A 451 21.50 2.77 -0.79
C THR A 451 20.83 4.01 -1.39
N ASN A 452 20.14 3.85 -2.53
CA ASN A 452 19.40 4.91 -3.20
C ASN A 452 17.91 4.53 -3.29
N ASP A 453 17.33 4.01 -2.20
CA ASP A 453 15.88 3.83 -2.11
C ASP A 453 15.17 5.20 -2.21
N PRO A 454 14.31 5.44 -3.21
CA PRO A 454 13.64 6.72 -3.36
C PRO A 454 12.51 6.94 -2.35
N ALA A 455 11.89 5.88 -1.85
CA ALA A 455 10.69 5.96 -1.02
C ALA A 455 11.04 5.90 0.48
N THR A 456 11.98 5.02 0.85
CA THR A 456 12.45 4.85 2.23
C THR A 456 13.98 4.95 2.29
N PRO A 457 14.54 6.18 2.30
CA PRO A 457 15.97 6.42 2.13
C PRO A 457 16.85 5.61 3.10
N TYR A 458 18.03 5.20 2.63
CA TYR A 458 18.93 4.29 3.33
C TYR A 458 19.11 4.55 4.85
N GLN A 459 19.25 5.83 5.22
CA GLN A 459 19.47 6.21 6.61
C GLN A 459 18.30 5.81 7.53
N ALA A 460 17.06 5.79 7.04
CA ALA A 460 15.91 5.30 7.80
C ALA A 460 16.07 3.81 8.18
N GLY A 461 16.67 3.00 7.31
CA GLY A 461 17.00 1.59 7.60
C GLY A 461 18.12 1.44 8.62
N VAL A 462 19.15 2.28 8.53
CA VAL A 462 20.22 2.34 9.54
C VAL A 462 19.65 2.69 10.91
N ASP A 463 18.83 3.74 10.98
CA ASP A 463 18.25 4.24 12.22
C ASP A 463 17.26 3.22 12.81
N LEU A 464 16.43 2.58 11.99
CA LEU A 464 15.50 1.55 12.43
C LEU A 464 16.25 0.32 12.98
N ALA A 465 17.29 -0.15 12.29
CA ALA A 465 18.12 -1.27 12.76
C ALA A 465 18.77 -0.96 14.11
N GLN A 466 19.29 0.26 14.27
CA GLN A 466 19.88 0.70 15.53
C GLN A 466 18.86 0.75 16.67
N GLN A 467 17.66 1.28 16.42
CA GLN A 467 16.60 1.38 17.43
C GLN A 467 16.10 0.00 17.88
N LEU A 468 16.00 -0.96 16.97
CA LEU A 468 15.58 -2.33 17.26
C LEU A 468 16.70 -3.21 17.84
N GLY A 469 17.95 -2.74 17.84
CA GLY A 469 19.11 -3.59 18.14
C GLY A 469 19.27 -4.76 17.16
N GLY A 470 18.82 -4.57 15.91
CA GLY A 470 18.82 -5.57 14.85
C GLY A 470 20.10 -5.58 14.01
N GLY A 471 20.15 -6.51 13.05
CA GLY A 471 21.17 -6.53 12.00
C GLY A 471 20.71 -5.70 10.80
N LEU A 472 21.67 -5.06 10.12
CA LEU A 472 21.45 -4.34 8.87
C LEU A 472 22.07 -5.12 7.71
N LEU A 473 21.28 -5.39 6.68
CA LEU A 473 21.76 -5.79 5.36
C LEU A 473 21.61 -4.61 4.41
N THR A 474 22.72 -4.16 3.84
CA THR A 474 22.68 -3.12 2.79
C THR A 474 22.50 -3.78 1.42
N PHE A 475 21.65 -3.19 0.58
CA PHE A 475 21.60 -3.47 -0.85
C PHE A 475 22.10 -2.25 -1.65
N ASP A 476 23.14 -2.44 -2.45
CA ASP A 476 23.74 -1.44 -3.33
C ASP A 476 22.91 -1.30 -4.62
N GLY A 477 21.98 -0.33 -4.62
CA GLY A 477 21.07 -0.13 -5.74
C GLY A 477 20.22 1.14 -5.66
N THR A 478 19.44 1.35 -6.71
CA THR A 478 18.44 2.42 -6.83
C THR A 478 17.08 1.78 -7.10
N GLN A 479 16.44 1.32 -6.03
CA GLN A 479 15.09 0.75 -6.05
C GLN A 479 14.48 0.80 -4.65
N HIS A 480 13.17 0.72 -4.58
CA HIS A 480 12.46 0.56 -3.32
C HIS A 480 12.27 -0.91 -2.99
N THR A 481 12.76 -1.36 -1.83
CA THR A 481 12.77 -2.78 -1.36
C THR A 481 13.54 -3.74 -2.28
N VAL A 482 13.83 -4.97 -1.85
CA VAL A 482 14.61 -5.94 -2.65
C VAL A 482 14.41 -7.41 -2.26
N VAL A 483 13.95 -7.72 -1.05
CA VAL A 483 13.83 -9.10 -0.55
C VAL A 483 12.82 -9.90 -1.38
N PHE A 484 13.26 -11.05 -1.91
CA PHE A 484 12.51 -11.98 -2.76
C PHE A 484 12.05 -11.38 -4.10
N GLN A 485 12.86 -10.45 -4.62
CA GLN A 485 12.67 -9.79 -5.91
C GLN A 485 13.77 -10.14 -6.93
N GLY A 486 14.46 -11.27 -6.71
CA GLY A 486 15.39 -11.86 -7.67
C GLY A 486 16.87 -11.55 -7.43
N ASN A 487 17.22 -10.77 -6.39
CA ASN A 487 18.61 -10.61 -5.97
C ASN A 487 19.05 -11.81 -5.14
N LYS A 488 19.82 -12.72 -5.73
CA LYS A 488 20.26 -13.96 -5.06
C LYS A 488 20.99 -13.73 -3.73
N CYS A 489 21.83 -12.69 -3.64
CA CYS A 489 22.58 -12.41 -2.42
C CYS A 489 21.64 -12.04 -1.27
N VAL A 490 20.70 -11.12 -1.52
CA VAL A 490 19.67 -10.72 -0.55
C VAL A 490 18.76 -11.89 -0.22
N ASP A 491 18.27 -12.62 -1.22
CA ASP A 491 17.30 -13.70 -1.05
C ASP A 491 17.88 -14.87 -0.26
N ASP A 492 19.15 -15.24 -0.49
CA ASP A 492 19.84 -16.29 0.27
C ASP A 492 20.03 -15.88 1.75
N ILE A 493 20.39 -14.62 2.02
CA ILE A 493 20.54 -14.10 3.39
C ILE A 493 19.18 -14.06 4.09
N ALA A 494 18.15 -13.52 3.44
CA ALA A 494 16.79 -13.45 3.96
C ALA A 494 16.23 -14.85 4.26
N ALA A 495 16.39 -15.81 3.34
CA ALA A 495 15.96 -17.19 3.55
C ALA A 495 16.68 -17.85 4.73
N THR A 496 18.01 -17.66 4.83
CA THR A 496 18.81 -18.18 5.95
C THR A 496 18.33 -17.59 7.28
N TYR A 497 18.11 -16.28 7.33
CA TYR A 497 17.58 -15.61 8.51
C TYR A 497 16.19 -16.13 8.90
N LEU A 498 15.26 -16.30 7.94
CA LEU A 498 13.91 -16.80 8.25
C LEU A 498 13.94 -18.23 8.81
N VAL A 499 14.74 -19.11 8.21
CA VAL A 499 14.79 -20.53 8.60
C VAL A 499 15.56 -20.70 9.92
N ASP A 500 16.75 -20.12 10.02
CA ASP A 500 17.71 -20.38 11.11
C ASP A 500 17.74 -19.29 12.19
N VAL A 501 17.06 -18.16 11.98
CA VAL A 501 17.10 -16.96 12.85
C VAL A 501 18.53 -16.47 13.07
N LYS A 502 19.35 -16.57 12.02
CA LYS A 502 20.74 -16.16 12.00
C LYS A 502 20.90 -14.88 11.18
N LEU A 503 21.31 -13.80 11.83
CA LEU A 503 21.64 -12.55 11.15
C LEU A 503 22.87 -12.72 10.25
N PRO A 504 22.95 -11.93 9.16
CA PRO A 504 24.20 -11.80 8.42
C PRO A 504 25.28 -11.14 9.30
N PRO A 505 26.58 -11.29 8.97
CA PRO A 505 27.65 -10.56 9.63
C PRO A 505 27.40 -9.03 9.63
N PRO A 506 27.93 -8.29 10.62
CA PRO A 506 27.94 -6.83 10.56
C PRO A 506 28.49 -6.31 9.23
N ASP A 507 27.95 -5.18 8.77
CA ASP A 507 28.34 -4.53 7.51
C ASP A 507 28.17 -5.40 6.25
N SER A 508 27.27 -6.40 6.31
CA SER A 508 26.94 -7.20 5.13
C SER A 508 26.30 -6.34 4.05
N ARG A 509 26.80 -6.53 2.82
CA ARG A 509 26.33 -5.86 1.62
C ARG A 509 26.05 -6.87 0.53
N CYS A 510 24.92 -6.65 -0.12
CA CYS A 510 24.63 -7.03 -1.49
C CYS A 510 24.45 -5.71 -2.26
#